data_AF-A0A816BZD8-F1
#
_entry.id   AF-A0A816BZD8-F1
#
_cell.length_a   1.000
_cell.length_b   1.000
_cell.length_c   1.000
_cell.angle_alpha   90.00
_cell.angle_beta   90.00
_cell.angle_gamma   90.00
#
_symmetry.space_group_name_H-M   'P 1'
#
loop_
_entity.id
_entity.type
_entity.pdbx_description
1 polymer ?
#
loop_
_entity_poly.entity_id
_entity_poly.type
_entity_poly.pdbx_seq_one_letter_code
_entity_poly.pdbx_strand_id
1 'polypeptide(L)'
;MYGKQKTQKNEQISAEWHYISHKSTDSTLTFTFSSQGSRVWYLDDVSVIHTQTSSEMLINGDFASSLNNGWTQYCNTNDTCGGGKFGQLTTSNCHGGVSCFTDHCLMPNLDYLTQTFTTIPNDLYVLSFWIRVIVTGGPAGLAAYVSLY
;
A
#
# COMPACT_ATOMS: atom_id res chain seq x y z
N MET A 1 12.05 8.29 0.81
CA MET A 1 11.83 8.23 -0.67
C MET A 1 10.38 8.57 -0.96
N TYR A 2 10.09 9.38 -1.99
CA TYR A 2 8.72 9.71 -2.40
C TYR A 2 8.53 9.28 -3.85
N GLY A 3 7.82 8.18 -4.08
CA GLY A 3 7.46 7.72 -5.42
C GLY A 3 6.01 8.10 -5.73
N LYS A 4 5.79 8.80 -6.84
CA LYS A 4 4.44 9.04 -7.36
C LYS A 4 4.23 8.11 -8.55
N GLN A 5 3.36 7.12 -8.42
CA GLN A 5 2.92 6.33 -9.57
C GLN A 5 1.51 6.76 -9.99
N LYS A 6 1.40 7.24 -11.23
CA LYS A 6 0.12 7.55 -11.87
C LYS A 6 -0.34 6.31 -12.61
N THR A 7 -1.41 5.68 -12.15
CA THR A 7 -2.10 4.59 -12.85
C THR A 7 -3.22 5.14 -13.75
N GLN A 8 -3.30 4.66 -14.98
CA GLN A 8 -4.44 4.80 -15.88
C GLN A 8 -5.43 3.63 -15.70
N LYS A 9 -6.55 3.66 -16.44
CA LYS A 9 -7.72 2.79 -16.26
C LYS A 9 -7.37 1.30 -16.32
N ASN A 10 -7.80 0.53 -15.30
CA ASN A 10 -7.63 -0.93 -15.23
C ASN A 10 -6.17 -1.39 -15.33
N GLU A 11 -5.27 -0.63 -14.75
CA GLU A 11 -3.83 -0.91 -14.77
C GLU A 11 -3.42 -1.78 -13.58
N GLN A 12 -2.49 -2.69 -13.86
CA GLN A 12 -1.76 -3.49 -12.88
C GLN A 12 -0.30 -3.04 -12.94
N ILE A 13 0.29 -2.79 -11.78
CA ILE A 13 1.68 -2.36 -11.68
C ILE A 13 2.38 -3.21 -10.64
N SER A 14 3.51 -3.78 -11.03
CA SER A 14 4.56 -4.21 -10.10
C SER A 14 5.61 -3.10 -10.03
N ALA A 15 5.95 -2.67 -8.82
CA ALA A 15 6.95 -1.64 -8.61
C ALA A 15 8.06 -2.17 -7.70
N GLU A 16 9.30 -1.73 -7.97
CA GLU A 16 10.47 -1.99 -7.13
C GLU A 16 11.21 -0.68 -6.88
N TRP A 17 11.50 -0.38 -5.62
CA TRP A 17 12.20 0.82 -5.20
C TRP A 17 13.34 0.51 -4.22
N HIS A 18 14.45 1.23 -4.39
CA HIS A 18 15.64 1.09 -3.54
C HIS A 18 15.70 2.22 -2.52
N TYR A 19 15.88 1.86 -1.26
CA TYR A 19 15.90 2.79 -0.13
C TYR A 19 17.12 2.58 0.75
N ILE A 20 17.82 3.65 1.09
CA ILE A 20 18.90 3.65 2.07
C ILE A 20 18.37 4.32 3.34
N SER A 21 18.39 3.60 4.48
CA SER A 21 18.06 4.21 5.77
C SER A 21 19.17 5.18 6.15
N HIS A 22 18.87 6.44 6.48
CA HIS A 22 19.95 7.42 6.69
C HIS A 22 20.34 7.60 8.16
N LYS A 23 19.39 7.54 9.11
CA LYS A 23 19.65 7.82 10.54
C LYS A 23 18.68 7.15 11.53
N SER A 24 17.61 6.52 11.06
CA SER A 24 16.57 5.96 11.92
C SER A 24 16.82 4.47 12.11
N THR A 25 16.48 3.95 13.30
CA THR A 25 16.40 2.51 13.56
C THR A 25 15.05 1.93 13.20
N ASP A 26 14.10 2.78 12.81
CA ASP A 26 12.76 2.39 12.38
C ASP A 26 12.38 3.17 11.12
N SER A 27 11.71 2.51 10.18
CA SER A 27 11.13 3.15 9.01
C SER A 27 9.66 2.81 8.92
N THR A 28 8.85 3.76 8.42
CA THR A 28 7.42 3.53 8.21
C THR A 28 7.10 3.53 6.73
N LEU A 29 6.58 2.41 6.26
CA LEU A 29 5.97 2.30 4.93
C LEU A 29 4.53 2.78 5.03
N THR A 30 4.15 3.69 4.15
CA THR A 30 2.78 4.20 4.04
C THR A 30 2.29 4.10 2.62
N PHE A 31 1.18 3.40 2.43
CA PHE A 31 0.35 3.50 1.23
C PHE A 31 -0.76 4.49 1.50
N THR A 32 -0.96 5.44 0.58
CA THR A 32 -2.10 6.36 0.61
C THR A 32 -2.97 6.09 -0.61
N PHE A 33 -4.23 5.80 -0.35
CA PHE A 33 -5.25 5.55 -1.35
C PHE A 33 -6.17 6.76 -1.45
N SER A 34 -6.39 7.18 -2.69
CA SER A 34 -7.37 8.22 -3.02
C SER A 34 -8.22 7.71 -4.17
N SER A 35 -9.54 7.75 -4.02
CA SER A 35 -10.44 7.44 -5.14
C SER A 35 -11.28 8.65 -5.51
N GLN A 36 -11.15 9.14 -6.74
CA GLN A 36 -12.15 10.01 -7.35
C GLN A 36 -13.11 9.15 -8.18
N GLY A 37 -14.40 9.29 -7.90
CA GLY A 37 -15.44 8.48 -8.54
C GLY A 37 -15.39 7.04 -8.06
N SER A 38 -15.91 6.12 -8.86
CA SER A 38 -16.03 4.71 -8.47
C SER A 38 -14.76 3.93 -8.80
N ARG A 39 -13.70 4.11 -8.00
CA ARG A 39 -12.47 3.33 -8.11
C ARG A 39 -12.30 2.39 -6.95
N VAL A 40 -11.66 1.25 -7.22
CA VAL A 40 -11.28 0.28 -6.22
C VAL A 40 -9.81 -0.04 -6.40
N TRP A 41 -9.04 0.13 -5.33
CA TRP A 41 -7.62 -0.24 -5.26
C TRP A 41 -7.49 -1.65 -4.71
N TYR A 42 -6.49 -2.37 -5.20
CA TYR A 42 -6.07 -3.67 -4.71
C TYR A 42 -4.55 -3.62 -4.53
N LEU A 43 -4.06 -3.99 -3.35
CA LEU A 43 -2.64 -4.05 -3.01
C LEU A 43 -2.32 -5.46 -2.55
N ASP A 44 -1.24 -6.02 -3.10
CA ASP A 44 -0.82 -7.40 -2.86
C ASP A 44 0.71 -7.52 -2.91
N ASP A 45 1.25 -8.63 -2.43
CA ASP A 45 2.67 -8.99 -2.49
C ASP A 45 3.63 -7.88 -2.06
N VAL A 46 3.34 -7.19 -0.94
CA VAL A 46 4.21 -6.13 -0.42
C VAL A 46 5.38 -6.74 0.32
N SER A 47 6.60 -6.38 -0.07
CA SER A 47 7.82 -6.89 0.53
C SER A 47 8.84 -5.78 0.71
N VAL A 48 9.54 -5.77 1.84
CA VAL A 48 10.74 -4.96 2.03
C VAL A 48 11.88 -5.90 2.41
N ILE A 49 12.85 -6.06 1.52
CA ILE A 49 13.99 -6.94 1.75
C ILE A 49 15.21 -6.12 2.18
N HIS A 50 15.83 -6.49 3.32
CA HIS A 50 17.16 -6.02 3.68
C HIS A 50 18.21 -6.70 2.80
N THR A 51 18.90 -5.94 1.94
CA THR A 51 19.70 -6.56 0.85
C THR A 51 20.92 -7.31 1.34
N GLN A 52 21.44 -6.98 2.53
CA GLN A 52 22.63 -7.63 3.07
C GLN A 52 22.32 -8.99 3.70
N THR A 53 21.19 -9.11 4.38
CA THR A 53 20.78 -10.37 5.06
C THR A 53 19.75 -11.16 4.27
N SER A 54 19.18 -10.58 3.20
CA SER A 54 18.04 -11.13 2.45
C SER A 54 16.82 -11.43 3.35
N SER A 55 16.66 -10.66 4.43
CA SER A 55 15.52 -10.82 5.35
C SER A 55 14.34 -9.96 4.93
N GLU A 56 13.14 -10.52 5.08
CA GLU A 56 11.88 -9.79 4.97
C GLU A 56 11.67 -8.94 6.22
N MET A 57 11.35 -7.66 6.01
CA MET A 57 11.18 -6.69 7.08
C MET A 57 9.71 -6.47 7.45
N LEU A 58 8.78 -6.83 6.56
CA LEU A 58 7.35 -6.72 6.80
C LEU A 58 6.76 -8.05 7.30
N ILE A 59 5.73 -7.95 8.11
CA ILE A 59 4.84 -9.06 8.41
C ILE A 59 3.54 -8.91 7.61
N ASN A 60 2.98 -10.04 7.17
CA ASN A 60 1.69 -10.11 6.46
C ASN A 60 1.63 -9.20 5.21
N GLY A 61 2.74 -9.08 4.48
CA GLY A 61 2.80 -8.32 3.24
C GLY A 61 2.06 -8.95 2.06
N ASP A 62 1.81 -10.25 2.15
CA ASP A 62 0.98 -11.06 1.25
C ASP A 62 -0.52 -11.00 1.59
N PHE A 63 -0.88 -10.31 2.68
CA PHE A 63 -2.25 -10.18 3.17
C PHE A 63 -2.99 -11.53 3.37
N ALA A 64 -2.28 -12.63 3.62
CA ALA A 64 -2.89 -13.96 3.83
C ALA A 64 -3.55 -14.11 5.21
N SER A 65 -3.28 -13.18 6.14
CA SER A 65 -3.87 -13.13 7.47
C SER A 65 -4.57 -11.79 7.72
N SER A 66 -5.24 -11.62 8.87
CA SER A 66 -6.01 -10.41 9.18
C SER A 66 -5.18 -9.12 9.07
N LEU A 67 -5.78 -8.01 8.62
CA LEU A 67 -5.08 -6.71 8.50
C LEU A 67 -4.45 -6.23 9.81
N ASN A 68 -5.05 -6.54 10.96
CA ASN A 68 -4.50 -6.18 12.27
C ASN A 68 -3.19 -6.91 12.62
N ASN A 69 -2.75 -7.85 11.80
CA ASN A 69 -1.45 -8.49 11.92
C ASN A 69 -0.43 -7.66 11.11
N GLY A 70 0.17 -6.66 11.76
CA GLY A 70 1.26 -5.84 11.20
C GLY A 70 0.85 -4.55 10.50
N TRP A 71 -0.39 -4.45 10.01
CA TRP A 71 -0.85 -3.24 9.34
C TRP A 71 -1.74 -2.39 10.25
N THR A 72 -1.51 -1.08 10.20
CA THR A 72 -2.39 -0.07 10.80
C THR A 72 -3.13 0.65 9.69
N GLN A 73 -4.43 0.84 9.90
CA GLN A 73 -5.32 1.54 8.97
C GLN A 73 -5.91 2.78 9.61
N TYR A 74 -5.98 3.88 8.86
CA TYR A 74 -6.67 5.09 9.28
C TYR A 74 -7.10 5.92 8.07
N CYS A 75 -8.02 6.85 8.31
CA CYS A 75 -8.54 7.79 7.31
C CYS A 75 -8.19 9.23 7.73
N ASN A 76 -8.04 10.15 6.76
CA ASN A 76 -7.83 11.58 7.06
C ASN A 76 -9.07 12.27 7.65
N THR A 77 -10.25 11.68 7.53
CA THR A 77 -11.48 12.16 8.14
C THR A 77 -11.91 11.24 9.27
N ASN A 78 -12.38 11.80 10.38
CA ASN A 78 -13.03 11.04 11.47
C ASN A 78 -14.34 10.37 11.00
N ASP A 79 -14.81 10.71 9.81
CA ASP A 79 -15.98 10.14 9.17
C ASP A 79 -15.53 8.98 8.28
N THR A 80 -16.19 7.84 8.46
CA THR A 80 -15.96 6.63 7.65
C THR A 80 -15.99 7.00 6.18
N CYS A 81 -15.03 6.51 5.39
CA CYS A 81 -15.14 6.50 3.93
C CYS A 81 -16.57 6.07 3.55
N GLY A 82 -17.30 6.94 2.85
CA GLY A 82 -18.76 6.88 2.74
C GLY A 82 -19.26 5.48 2.41
N GLY A 83 -19.77 4.78 3.43
CA GLY A 83 -20.08 3.33 3.34
C GLY A 83 -19.66 2.50 4.57
N GLY A 84 -18.88 3.06 5.51
CA GLY A 84 -18.65 2.44 6.81
C GLY A 84 -17.57 1.37 6.84
N LYS A 85 -16.71 1.28 5.82
CA LYS A 85 -15.62 0.30 5.78
C LYS A 85 -14.32 0.98 5.38
N PHE A 86 -13.37 0.98 6.30
CA PHE A 86 -11.94 1.09 5.98
C PHE A 86 -11.57 0.02 4.94
N GLY A 87 -10.38 0.13 4.39
CA GLY A 87 -9.78 -0.95 3.63
C GLY A 87 -9.98 -2.33 4.29
N GLN A 88 -10.22 -3.35 3.47
CA GLN A 88 -10.54 -4.70 3.93
C GLN A 88 -9.76 -5.73 3.11
N LEU A 89 -9.75 -6.96 3.58
CA LEU A 89 -9.24 -8.08 2.78
C LEU A 89 -10.32 -8.52 1.79
N THR A 90 -9.88 -8.91 0.60
CA THR A 90 -10.71 -9.53 -0.41
C THR A 90 -9.98 -10.70 -1.02
N THR A 91 -10.72 -11.68 -1.54
CA THR A 91 -10.17 -12.84 -2.27
C THR A 91 -10.34 -12.66 -3.79
N SER A 92 -10.67 -11.46 -4.24
CA SER A 92 -10.97 -11.16 -5.64
C SER A 92 -10.02 -10.11 -6.18
N ASN A 93 -9.61 -10.27 -7.44
CA ASN A 93 -8.69 -9.37 -8.13
C ASN A 93 -7.29 -9.27 -7.51
N CYS A 94 -6.90 -10.23 -6.67
CA CYS A 94 -5.56 -10.36 -6.12
C CYS A 94 -4.56 -10.87 -7.18
N HIS A 95 -3.26 -10.66 -6.96
CA HIS A 95 -2.22 -10.96 -7.94
C HIS A 95 -1.92 -12.46 -8.00
N GLY A 96 -1.77 -13.08 -6.84
CA GLY A 96 -1.46 -14.51 -6.72
C GLY A 96 -1.76 -15.12 -5.35
N GLY A 97 -2.04 -14.30 -4.34
CA GLY A 97 -2.37 -14.74 -2.98
C GLY A 97 -3.82 -15.20 -2.78
N VAL A 98 -4.09 -15.75 -1.59
CA VAL A 98 -5.44 -16.12 -1.13
C VAL A 98 -6.31 -14.88 -0.92
N SER A 99 -5.68 -13.81 -0.45
CA SER A 99 -6.33 -12.52 -0.20
C SER A 99 -5.36 -11.38 -0.45
N CYS A 100 -5.92 -10.20 -0.67
CA CYS A 100 -5.20 -8.95 -0.88
C CYS A 100 -5.96 -7.81 -0.20
N PHE A 101 -5.28 -6.71 0.06
CA PHE A 101 -5.92 -5.50 0.56
C PHE A 101 -6.77 -4.85 -0.54
N THR A 102 -7.96 -4.37 -0.19
CA THR A 102 -8.79 -3.56 -1.08
C THR A 102 -9.31 -2.30 -0.41
N ASP A 103 -9.25 -1.19 -1.15
CA ASP A 103 -9.77 0.11 -0.72
C ASP A 103 -10.74 0.70 -1.75
N HIS A 104 -11.77 1.38 -1.24
CA HIS A 104 -12.82 2.07 -2.01
C HIS A 104 -13.09 3.48 -1.46
N CYS A 105 -12.15 4.05 -0.70
CA CYS A 105 -12.40 5.30 -0.01
C CYS A 105 -12.62 6.47 -0.96
N LEU A 106 -13.86 6.99 -0.99
CA LEU A 106 -14.28 8.06 -1.89
C LEU A 106 -13.75 9.41 -1.44
N MET A 107 -13.21 10.18 -2.38
CA MET A 107 -12.80 11.56 -2.14
C MET A 107 -13.94 12.41 -1.55
N PRO A 108 -13.62 13.39 -0.68
CA PRO A 108 -12.28 13.94 -0.39
C PRO A 108 -11.44 13.13 0.62
N ASN A 109 -11.93 11.97 1.05
CA ASN A 109 -11.28 11.16 2.05
C ASN A 109 -10.07 10.41 1.46
N LEU A 110 -9.07 10.17 2.30
CA LEU A 110 -7.85 9.43 2.00
C LEU A 110 -7.70 8.32 3.02
N ASP A 111 -7.50 7.10 2.53
CA ASP A 111 -7.18 5.95 3.37
C ASP A 111 -5.68 5.69 3.37
N TYR A 112 -5.18 5.32 4.54
CA TYR A 112 -3.79 5.04 4.80
C TYR A 112 -3.65 3.63 5.32
N LEU A 113 -2.68 2.92 4.76
CA LEU A 113 -2.26 1.60 5.23
C LEU A 113 -0.77 1.69 5.55
N THR A 114 -0.42 1.47 6.81
CA THR A 114 0.94 1.67 7.30
C THR A 114 1.49 0.47 8.05
N GLN A 115 2.80 0.28 7.94
CA GLN A 115 3.55 -0.68 8.74
C GLN A 115 4.92 -0.11 9.06
N THR A 116 5.33 -0.21 10.32
CA THR A 116 6.66 0.20 10.79
C THR A 116 7.52 -1.05 10.94
N PHE A 117 8.77 -0.95 10.48
CA PHE A 117 9.76 -2.02 10.59
C PHE A 117 11.11 -1.44 10.99
N THR A 118 11.92 -2.25 11.67
CA THR A 118 13.24 -1.84 12.13
C THR A 118 14.20 -1.73 10.95
N THR A 119 15.07 -0.72 10.92
CA THR A 119 16.15 -0.58 9.94
C THR A 119 17.51 -0.40 10.61
N ILE A 120 18.56 -0.66 9.84
CA ILE A 120 19.95 -0.39 10.22
C ILE A 120 20.39 0.87 9.45
N PRO A 121 20.89 1.90 10.13
CA PRO A 121 21.37 3.10 9.46
C PRO A 121 22.46 2.80 8.42
N ASN A 122 22.28 3.37 7.24
CA ASN A 122 23.06 3.26 6.01
C ASN A 122 22.95 1.93 5.26
N ASP A 123 22.07 1.04 5.69
CA ASP A 123 21.79 -0.19 4.96
C ASP A 123 20.76 0.04 3.83
N LEU A 124 20.88 -0.79 2.80
CA LEU A 124 20.03 -0.80 1.63
C LEU A 124 18.86 -1.79 1.82
N TYR A 125 17.69 -1.34 1.40
CA TYR A 125 16.44 -2.08 1.40
C TYR A 125 15.78 -1.98 0.04
N VAL A 126 15.14 -3.06 -0.40
CA VAL A 126 14.36 -3.11 -1.64
C VAL A 126 12.89 -3.29 -1.29
N LEU A 127 12.08 -2.28 -1.60
CA LEU A 127 10.63 -2.34 -1.53
C LEU A 127 10.10 -2.89 -2.85
N SER A 128 9.23 -3.90 -2.80
CA SER A 128 8.44 -4.35 -3.93
C SER A 128 6.97 -4.50 -3.54
N PHE A 129 6.07 -4.28 -4.50
CA PHE A 129 4.64 -4.49 -4.31
C PHE A 129 3.92 -4.65 -5.64
N TRP A 130 2.74 -5.27 -5.58
CA TRP A 130 1.77 -5.29 -6.67
C TRP A 130 0.57 -4.42 -6.33
N ILE A 131 0.15 -3.57 -7.28
CA ILE A 131 -1.04 -2.76 -7.13
C ILE A 131 -1.91 -2.81 -8.39
N ARG A 132 -3.22 -2.86 -8.21
CA ARG A 132 -4.21 -2.76 -9.28
C ARG A 132 -5.27 -1.75 -8.95
N VAL A 133 -5.72 -1.02 -9.96
CA VAL A 133 -6.87 -0.12 -9.86
C VAL A 133 -7.95 -0.53 -10.85
N ILE A 134 -9.19 -0.64 -10.37
CA ILE A 134 -10.37 -0.82 -11.21
C ILE A 134 -11.16 0.49 -11.20
N VAL A 135 -11.55 0.99 -12.37
CA VAL A 135 -12.31 2.25 -12.51
C VAL A 135 -13.66 1.97 -13.17
N THR A 136 -14.76 2.16 -12.44
CA THR A 136 -16.12 2.03 -12.98
C THR A 136 -16.73 3.41 -13.28
N GLY A 137 -16.28 4.04 -14.37
CA GLY A 137 -16.83 5.30 -14.89
C GLY A 137 -16.14 6.58 -14.38
N GLY A 138 -16.05 7.59 -15.26
CA GLY A 138 -15.44 8.91 -14.98
C GLY A 138 -14.03 9.12 -15.57
N PRO A 139 -13.56 10.38 -15.71
CA PRO A 139 -12.24 10.70 -16.24
C PRO A 139 -11.09 10.22 -15.35
N ALA A 140 -9.95 9.93 -15.99
CA ALA A 140 -8.77 9.38 -15.33
C ALA A 140 -7.97 10.48 -14.59
N GLY A 141 -8.08 10.57 -13.27
CA GLY A 141 -7.14 11.29 -12.42
C GLY A 141 -6.99 10.67 -11.01
N LEU A 142 -5.75 10.71 -10.50
CA LEU A 142 -5.23 10.28 -9.19
C LEU A 142 -4.51 8.92 -9.08
N ALA A 143 -3.65 8.88 -8.06
CA ALA A 143 -2.46 8.05 -7.86
C ALA A 143 -2.48 7.39 -6.47
N ALA A 144 -1.91 6.20 -6.37
CA ALA A 144 -1.44 5.68 -5.09
C ALA A 144 -0.11 6.37 -4.76
N TYR A 145 0.02 6.82 -3.53
CA TYR A 145 1.30 7.34 -3.04
C TYR A 145 1.91 6.31 -2.12
N VAL A 146 3.18 6.03 -2.34
CA VAL A 146 3.95 5.18 -1.45
C VAL A 146 5.12 6.01 -0.96
N SER A 147 5.21 6.10 0.36
CA SER A 147 6.27 6.84 1.03
C SER A 147 6.95 5.95 2.05
N LEU A 148 8.27 6.06 2.09
CA LEU A 148 9.12 5.41 3.07
C LEU A 148 9.98 6.48 3.72
N TYR A 149 9.83 6.65 5.04
CA TYR A 149 10.55 7.61 5.86
C TYR A 149 11.17 6.93 7.07
#